data_AF-A0A0J6E8Q5-F1
#
_entry.id   AF-A0A0J6E8Q5-F1
#
_cell.length_a   1.000
_cell.length_b   1.000
_cell.length_c   1.000
_cell.angle_alpha   90.00
_cell.angle_beta   90.00
_cell.angle_gamma   90.00
#
_symmetry.space_group_name_H-M   'P 1'
#
loop_
_entity.id
_entity.type
_entity.pdbx_description
1 polymer ?
#
loop_
_entity_poly.entity_id
_entity_poly.type
_entity_poly.pdbx_seq_one_letter_code
_entity_poly.pdbx_strand_id
1 'polypeptide(L)'
;MAPPQQAAPAANARQDAPVPYSAVRALNLARNTAILRNGGLTVYRPAQCMFVTAAAGNECLLSNDANGYLFRFLGGPPGWQQLGLPATKETEIRIAPDGRSVVEILYNGAPR
;
A
#
# COMPACT_ATOMS: atom_id res chain seq x y z
N MET A 1 -24.30 -47.86 -26.74
CA MET A 1 -23.02 -47.20 -26.39
C MET A 1 -23.18 -45.72 -26.68
N ALA A 2 -23.33 -44.89 -25.65
CA ALA A 2 -23.39 -43.43 -25.75
C ALA A 2 -21.97 -42.86 -25.48
N PRO A 3 -21.54 -41.80 -26.18
CA PRO A 3 -20.22 -41.21 -25.94
C PRO A 3 -20.18 -40.46 -24.61
N PRO A 4 -19.02 -40.41 -23.93
CA PRO A 4 -18.87 -39.65 -22.69
C PRO A 4 -18.84 -38.15 -22.98
N GLN A 5 -19.63 -37.38 -22.22
CA GLN A 5 -19.61 -35.92 -22.25
C GLN A 5 -18.33 -35.41 -21.56
N GLN A 6 -17.49 -34.70 -22.31
CA GLN A 6 -16.31 -34.02 -21.77
C GLN A 6 -16.75 -32.74 -21.06
N ALA A 7 -16.44 -32.62 -19.76
CA ALA A 7 -16.65 -31.40 -18.99
C ALA A 7 -15.58 -30.36 -19.35
N ALA A 8 -16.01 -29.15 -19.71
CA ALA A 8 -15.11 -28.01 -19.90
C ALA A 8 -14.52 -27.56 -18.54
N PRO A 9 -13.25 -27.12 -18.47
CA PRO A 9 -12.68 -26.64 -17.23
C PRO A 9 -13.32 -25.28 -16.87
N ALA A 10 -13.89 -25.19 -15.66
CA ALA A 10 -14.30 -23.92 -15.09
C ALA A 10 -13.04 -23.08 -14.80
N ALA A 11 -12.77 -22.10 -15.65
CA ALA A 11 -11.78 -21.07 -15.36
C ALA A 11 -12.27 -20.28 -14.15
N ASN A 12 -11.69 -20.53 -12.97
CA ASN A 12 -11.86 -19.67 -11.80
C ASN A 12 -11.22 -18.31 -12.10
N ALA A 13 -11.98 -17.42 -12.73
CA ALA A 13 -11.67 -16.00 -12.73
C ALA A 13 -11.74 -15.54 -11.27
N ARG A 14 -10.59 -15.45 -10.60
CA ARG A 14 -10.47 -14.66 -9.37
C ARG A 14 -10.81 -13.23 -9.79
N GLN A 15 -12.06 -12.83 -9.60
CA GLN A 15 -12.45 -11.45 -9.75
C GLN A 15 -11.76 -10.70 -8.61
N ASP A 16 -10.63 -10.06 -8.88
CA ASP A 16 -10.12 -9.01 -8.02
C ASP A 16 -11.28 -8.03 -7.80
N ALA A 17 -11.84 -8.04 -6.59
CA ALA A 17 -12.92 -7.13 -6.25
C ALA A 17 -12.45 -5.69 -6.57
N PRO A 18 -13.30 -4.85 -7.18
CA PRO A 18 -12.91 -3.48 -7.48
C PRO A 18 -12.33 -2.79 -6.23
N VAL A 19 -11.16 -2.16 -6.39
CA VAL A 19 -10.50 -1.47 -5.28
C VAL A 19 -11.42 -0.35 -4.79
N PRO A 20 -11.79 -0.34 -3.50
CA PRO A 20 -12.72 0.67 -3.01
C PRO A 20 -12.06 2.05 -3.02
N TYR A 21 -12.85 3.09 -3.31
CA TYR A 21 -12.36 4.47 -3.32
C TYR A 21 -11.76 4.91 -1.97
N SER A 22 -12.22 4.34 -0.85
CA SER A 22 -11.64 4.58 0.48
C SER A 22 -10.20 4.08 0.57
N ALA A 23 -9.85 2.95 -0.04
CA ALA A 23 -8.48 2.43 -0.06
C ALA A 23 -7.54 3.36 -0.85
N VAL A 24 -7.98 3.84 -2.03
CA VAL A 24 -7.19 4.80 -2.83
C VAL A 24 -6.97 6.10 -2.05
N ARG A 25 -8.01 6.60 -1.39
CA ARG A 25 -7.92 7.79 -0.54
C ARG A 25 -6.98 7.56 0.64
N ALA A 26 -7.08 6.41 1.29
CA ALA A 26 -6.24 6.03 2.41
C ALA A 26 -4.77 5.99 2.03
N LEU A 27 -4.41 5.34 0.92
CA LEU A 27 -3.04 5.30 0.42
C LEU A 27 -2.48 6.70 0.13
N ASN A 28 -3.26 7.56 -0.54
CA ASN A 28 -2.85 8.93 -0.84
C ASN A 28 -2.67 9.76 0.43
N LEU A 29 -3.60 9.66 1.38
CA LEU A 29 -3.52 10.36 2.67
C LEU A 29 -2.31 9.90 3.47
N ALA A 30 -2.11 8.59 3.56
CA ALA A 30 -1.00 7.99 4.27
C ALA A 30 0.34 8.42 3.64
N ARG A 31 0.47 8.33 2.31
CA ARG A 31 1.68 8.76 1.58
C ARG A 31 2.00 10.22 1.84
N ASN A 32 1.03 11.10 1.71
CA ASN A 32 1.23 12.53 1.93
C ASN A 32 1.62 12.81 3.39
N THR A 33 1.03 12.08 4.34
CA THR A 33 1.40 12.18 5.75
C THR A 33 2.85 11.75 5.98
N ALA A 34 3.28 10.62 5.41
CA ALA A 34 4.67 10.16 5.52
C ALA A 34 5.67 11.15 4.89
N ILE A 35 5.34 11.73 3.72
CA ILE A 35 6.16 12.77 3.09
C ILE A 35 6.33 13.97 4.02
N LEU A 36 5.22 14.51 4.54
CA LEU A 36 5.24 15.69 5.40
C LEU A 36 6.01 15.43 6.70
N ARG A 37 5.82 14.25 7.32
CA ARG A 37 6.50 13.87 8.57
C ARG A 37 7.99 13.64 8.40
N ASN A 38 8.44 13.32 7.19
CA ASN A 38 9.85 13.03 6.89
C ASN A 38 10.58 14.19 6.18
N GLY A 39 10.07 15.42 6.28
CA GLY A 39 10.78 16.61 5.80
C GLY A 39 10.45 17.03 4.36
N GLY A 40 9.41 16.45 3.76
CA GLY A 40 8.93 16.82 2.42
C GLY A 40 9.72 16.19 1.28
N LEU A 41 9.26 16.45 0.04
CA LEU A 41 9.79 15.79 -1.17
C LEU A 41 11.23 16.17 -1.54
N THR A 42 11.77 17.24 -0.96
CA THR A 42 13.18 17.65 -1.15
C THR A 42 14.14 16.78 -0.34
N VAL A 43 13.66 16.12 0.72
CA VAL A 43 14.46 15.29 1.63
C VAL A 43 14.04 13.82 1.58
N TYR A 44 12.76 13.55 1.35
CA TYR A 44 12.16 12.22 1.39
C TYR A 44 11.52 11.85 0.07
N ARG A 45 11.93 10.70 -0.49
CA ARG A 45 11.32 10.07 -1.65
C ARG A 45 10.60 8.78 -1.21
N PRO A 46 9.27 8.69 -1.39
CA PRO A 46 8.50 7.49 -1.09
C PRO A 46 8.95 6.29 -1.94
N ALA A 47 8.85 5.07 -1.40
CA ALA A 47 9.04 3.84 -2.16
C ALA A 47 7.98 3.64 -3.26
N GLN A 48 8.32 2.86 -4.28
CA GLN A 48 7.47 2.59 -5.43
C GLN A 48 6.07 2.06 -5.06
N CYS A 49 5.93 1.22 -4.01
CA CYS A 49 4.63 0.68 -3.60
C CYS A 49 3.59 1.73 -3.20
N MET A 50 4.05 2.94 -2.84
CA MET A 50 3.21 4.06 -2.46
C MET A 50 2.51 4.72 -3.66
N PHE A 51 2.82 4.28 -4.88
CA PHE A 51 2.28 4.83 -6.14
C PHE A 51 1.47 3.82 -6.97
N VAL A 52 1.30 2.60 -6.47
CA VAL A 52 0.57 1.54 -7.19
C VAL A 52 -0.93 1.69 -6.90
N THR A 53 -1.59 0.64 -6.42
CA THR A 53 -3.00 0.67 -6.04
C THR A 53 -3.14 0.12 -4.64
N ALA A 54 -4.07 0.62 -3.83
CA ALA A 54 -4.34 0.10 -2.49
C ALA A 54 -5.13 -1.24 -2.51
N ALA A 55 -4.80 -2.11 -3.46
CA ALA A 55 -5.42 -3.42 -3.64
C ALA A 55 -4.78 -4.46 -2.69
N ALA A 56 -5.47 -5.59 -2.52
CA ALA A 56 -4.86 -6.77 -1.94
C ALA A 56 -3.65 -7.17 -2.80
N GLY A 57 -2.45 -7.18 -2.22
CA GLY A 57 -1.19 -7.39 -2.94
C GLY A 57 -0.29 -6.15 -3.05
N ASN A 58 -0.71 -4.99 -2.57
CA ASN A 58 0.22 -3.87 -2.38
C ASN A 58 1.19 -4.18 -1.23
N GLU A 59 2.49 -4.25 -1.50
CA GLU A 59 3.54 -4.53 -0.51
C GLU A 59 3.63 -3.50 0.63
N CYS A 60 3.15 -2.28 0.40
CA CYS A 60 3.05 -1.23 1.42
C CYS A 60 1.83 -1.42 2.34
N LEU A 61 0.82 -2.21 1.96
CA LEU A 61 -0.41 -2.43 2.74
C LEU A 61 -0.22 -3.66 3.64
N LEU A 62 -0.12 -3.45 4.95
CA LEU A 62 0.03 -4.54 5.93
C LEU A 62 -1.31 -5.17 6.31
N SER A 63 -2.36 -4.36 6.47
CA SER A 63 -3.71 -4.83 6.79
C SER A 63 -4.76 -3.88 6.24
N ASN A 64 -5.92 -4.43 5.90
CA ASN A 64 -7.15 -3.71 5.61
C ASN A 64 -8.28 -4.45 6.33
N ASP A 65 -8.69 -3.93 7.50
CA ASP A 65 -9.69 -4.54 8.37
C ASP A 65 -10.67 -3.49 8.93
N ALA A 66 -11.53 -3.88 9.87
CA ALA A 66 -12.53 -2.99 10.46
C ALA A 66 -11.92 -1.75 11.17
N ASN A 67 -10.64 -1.82 11.57
CA ASN A 67 -9.91 -0.70 12.15
C ASN A 67 -9.31 0.24 11.08
N GLY A 68 -9.41 -0.14 9.81
CA GLY A 68 -8.99 0.63 8.65
C GLY A 68 -7.76 0.05 7.95
N TYR A 69 -7.00 0.93 7.33
CA TYR A 69 -5.85 0.57 6.50
C TYR A 69 -4.55 0.81 7.26
N LEU A 70 -3.79 -0.25 7.48
CA LEU A 70 -2.44 -0.17 8.04
C LEU A 70 -1.42 -0.22 6.91
N PHE A 71 -0.62 0.83 6.76
CA PHE A 71 0.44 0.90 5.78
C PHE A 71 1.81 0.93 6.45
N ARG A 72 2.80 0.31 5.81
CA ARG A 72 4.22 0.49 6.10
C ARG A 72 4.91 1.05 4.87
N PHE A 73 5.54 2.20 5.06
CA PHE A 73 6.14 2.98 4.00
C PHE A 73 7.63 3.15 4.23
N LEU A 74 8.41 2.65 3.29
CA LEU A 74 9.82 2.95 3.21
C LEU A 74 10.05 4.19 2.37
N GLY A 75 11.08 4.95 2.72
CA GLY A 75 11.60 6.01 1.87
C GLY A 75 13.00 6.42 2.26
N GLY A 76 13.61 7.21 1.40
CA GLY A 76 15.00 7.62 1.51
C GLY A 76 15.25 8.96 0.83
N PRO A 77 16.52 9.40 0.74
CA PRO A 77 16.88 10.62 0.03
C PRO A 77 16.45 10.56 -1.45
N PRO A 78 16.23 11.70 -2.12
CA PRO A 78 15.93 11.71 -3.55
C PRO A 78 16.92 10.86 -4.37
N GLY A 79 16.40 9.93 -5.18
CA GLY A 79 17.20 9.00 -5.98
C GLY A 79 17.59 7.68 -5.31
N TRP A 80 17.25 7.45 -4.02
CA TRP A 80 17.70 6.26 -3.29
C TRP A 80 17.38 4.93 -3.98
N GLN A 81 16.16 4.76 -4.51
CA GLN A 81 15.78 3.51 -5.19
C GLN A 81 16.53 3.32 -6.52
N GLN A 82 16.71 4.38 -7.29
CA GLN A 82 17.40 4.35 -8.58
C GLN A 82 18.89 4.02 -8.41
N LEU A 83 19.47 4.46 -7.28
CA LEU A 83 20.86 4.22 -6.92
C LEU A 83 21.08 2.91 -6.15
N GLY A 84 20.01 2.15 -5.86
CA GLY A 84 20.10 0.92 -5.05
C GLY A 84 20.54 1.16 -3.59
N LEU A 85 20.36 2.38 -3.08
CA LEU A 85 20.66 2.71 -1.68
C LEU A 85 19.57 2.11 -0.77
N PRO A 86 19.88 1.85 0.51
CA PRO A 86 18.85 1.45 1.47
C PRO A 86 17.90 2.61 1.77
N ALA A 87 16.68 2.28 2.19
CA ALA A 87 15.77 3.25 2.77
C ALA A 87 16.39 3.84 4.06
N THR A 88 16.09 5.10 4.35
CA THR A 88 16.56 5.77 5.59
C THR A 88 15.42 6.08 6.55
N LYS A 89 14.17 5.91 6.10
CA LYS A 89 12.97 6.16 6.87
C LYS A 89 11.95 5.04 6.66
N GLU A 90 11.32 4.64 7.75
CA GLU A 90 10.14 3.80 7.76
C GLU A 90 9.03 4.54 8.52
N THR A 91 7.84 4.55 7.93
CA THR A 91 6.62 5.07 8.54
C THR A 91 5.56 3.98 8.56
N GLU A 92 5.08 3.62 9.74
CA GLU A 92 3.91 2.76 9.90
C GLU A 92 2.73 3.62 10.35
N ILE A 93 1.63 3.59 9.61
CA ILE A 93 0.52 4.52 9.77
C ILE A 93 -0.80 3.81 9.52
N ARG A 94 -1.78 4.11 10.39
CA ARG A 94 -3.16 3.64 10.25
C ARG A 94 -4.08 4.77 9.82
N ILE A 95 -4.85 4.50 8.77
CA ILE A 95 -5.89 5.38 8.24
C ILE A 95 -7.26 4.78 8.51
N ALA A 96 -8.25 5.62 8.80
CA ALA A 96 -9.62 5.18 9.06
C ALA A 96 -10.20 4.38 7.88
N PRO A 97 -11.19 3.49 8.12
CA PRO A 97 -11.81 2.66 7.08
C PRO A 97 -12.43 3.46 5.91
N ASP A 98 -12.82 4.71 6.14
CA ASP A 98 -13.36 5.60 5.10
C ASP A 98 -12.26 6.28 4.25
N GLY A 99 -10.99 6.12 4.64
CA GLY A 99 -9.82 6.71 4.00
C GLY A 99 -9.64 8.20 4.22
N ARG A 100 -10.35 8.83 5.18
CA ARG A 100 -10.42 10.29 5.30
C ARG A 100 -9.58 10.90 6.41
N SER A 101 -9.20 10.11 7.41
CA SER A 101 -8.44 10.60 8.56
C SER A 101 -7.32 9.66 8.96
N VAL A 102 -6.21 10.24 9.42
CA VAL A 102 -5.15 9.49 10.09
C VAL A 102 -5.66 9.11 11.47
N VAL A 103 -5.72 7.82 11.75
CA VAL A 103 -6.07 7.31 13.08
C VAL A 103 -4.85 7.42 13.99
N GLU A 104 -3.71 6.90 13.53
CA GLU A 104 -2.46 6.92 14.31
C GLU A 104 -1.24 6.73 13.41
N ILE A 105 -0.10 7.27 13.83
CA ILE A 105 1.22 6.93 13.28
C ILE A 105 1.89 6.01 14.30
N LEU A 106 1.96 4.72 14.00
CA LEU A 106 2.48 3.70 14.90
C LEU A 106 4.01 3.75 14.98
N TYR A 107 4.67 4.16 13.89
CA TYR A 107 6.12 4.27 13.83
C TYR A 107 6.54 5.33 12.81
N ASN A 108 7.60 6.10 13.12
CA ASN A 108 8.25 6.98 12.16
C ASN A 108 9.73 7.18 12.52
N GLY A 109 10.62 6.39 11.92
CA GLY A 109 12.01 6.32 12.33
C GLY A 109 12.93 5.69 11.30
N ALA A 110 14.10 5.22 11.73
CA ALA A 110 14.97 4.42 10.88
C ALA A 110 14.29 3.07 10.55
N PRO A 111 14.52 2.47 9.37
CA PRO A 111 13.94 1.16 9.05
C PRO A 111 14.33 0.08 10.07
N ARG A 112 13.40 -0.85 10.35
CA ARG A 112 13.55 -1.93 11.33
C ARG A 112 13.53 -3.31 10.69
#